data_AF-A0A7W6NVG7-F1
#
_entry.id   AF-A0A7W6NVG7-F1
#
_cell.length_a   1.000
_cell.length_b   1.000
_cell.length_c   1.000
_cell.angle_alpha   90.00
_cell.angle_beta   90.00
_cell.angle_gamma   90.00
#
_symmetry.space_group_name_H-M   'P 1'
#
loop_
_entity.id
_entity.type
_entity.pdbx_description
1 polymer ?
#
loop_
_entity_poly.entity_id
_entity_poly.type
_entity_poly.pdbx_seq_one_letter_code
_entity_poly.pdbx_strand_id
1 'polypeptide(L)'
;MLLPDTSGQMAWLKAEALRIAFPVQLDASIARATVSGGIAEWRLGESLVDLMRRADGACYRAKVDGRDRVSSAAENDRIEDDHGDARSKFAAGGPRSILMMPSRAAVY
;
A
#
# COMPACT_ATOMS: atom_id res chain seq x y z
N MET A 1 -5.48 -5.03 10.12
CA MET A 1 -5.27 -5.18 11.58
C MET A 1 -4.81 -3.84 12.10
N LEU A 2 -5.38 -3.33 13.20
CA LEU A 2 -4.88 -2.13 13.88
C LEU A 2 -3.99 -2.58 15.05
N LEU A 3 -2.85 -1.91 15.20
CA LEU A 3 -1.84 -2.24 16.20
C LEU A 3 -1.52 -0.97 17.00
N PRO A 4 -2.08 -0.83 18.23
CA PRO A 4 -1.78 0.33 19.07
C PRO A 4 -0.31 0.28 19.53
N ASP A 5 0.27 1.47 19.76
CA ASP A 5 1.63 1.65 20.29
C ASP A 5 2.71 0.84 19.56
N THR A 6 2.52 0.65 18.26
CA THR A 6 3.36 -0.23 17.44
C THR A 6 3.95 0.56 16.28
N SER A 7 5.28 0.58 16.18
CA SER A 7 5.97 1.18 15.04
C SER A 7 5.74 0.40 13.74
N GLY A 8 6.00 1.02 12.59
CA GLY A 8 5.88 0.37 11.28
C GLY A 8 6.74 -0.89 11.16
N GLN A 9 7.93 -0.91 11.76
CA GLN A 9 8.82 -2.07 11.77
C GLN A 9 8.23 -3.23 12.58
N MET A 10 7.69 -2.95 13.77
CA MET A 10 7.06 -3.98 14.60
C MET A 10 5.76 -4.51 13.98
N ALA A 11 5.01 -3.62 13.33
CA ALA A 11 3.86 -4.02 12.52
C ALA A 11 4.27 -4.94 11.37
N TRP A 12 5.43 -4.66 10.73
CA TRP A 12 5.98 -5.49 9.66
C TRP A 12 6.36 -6.88 10.14
N LEU A 13 7.07 -6.98 11.26
CA LEU A 13 7.43 -8.28 11.84
C LEU A 13 6.18 -9.12 12.16
N LYS A 14 5.13 -8.51 12.73
CA LYS A 14 3.86 -9.19 13.02
C LYS A 14 3.14 -9.64 11.74
N ALA A 15 3.09 -8.79 10.72
CA ALA A 15 2.45 -9.14 9.45
C ALA A 15 3.21 -10.24 8.70
N GLU A 16 4.54 -10.22 8.75
CA GLU A 16 5.37 -11.25 8.13
C GLU A 16 5.24 -12.59 8.86
N ALA A 17 5.18 -12.56 10.19
CA ALA A 17 4.87 -13.76 10.97
C ALA A 17 3.51 -14.37 10.60
N LEU A 18 2.48 -13.52 10.39
CA LEU A 18 1.18 -13.97 9.90
C LEU A 18 1.29 -14.57 8.50
N ARG A 19 2.03 -13.94 7.57
CA ARG A 19 2.22 -14.47 6.20
C ARG A 19 2.86 -15.85 6.19
N ILE A 20 3.90 -16.04 6.99
CA ILE A 20 4.61 -17.31 7.13
C ILE A 20 3.71 -18.39 7.76
N ALA A 21 2.89 -18.01 8.73
CA ALA A 21 1.95 -18.92 9.40
C ALA A 21 0.66 -19.17 8.60
N PHE A 22 0.38 -18.37 7.57
CA PHE A 22 -0.85 -18.45 6.77
C PHE A 22 -0.99 -19.64 5.80
N PRO A 23 0.04 -20.35 5.30
CA PRO A 23 -0.19 -21.34 4.24
C PRO A 23 -1.12 -22.45 4.74
N VAL A 24 -2.39 -22.34 4.34
CA VAL A 24 -3.45 -23.29 4.62
C VAL A 24 -3.68 -24.07 3.32
N GLN A 25 -3.57 -25.39 3.40
CA GLN A 25 -4.20 -26.26 2.41
C GLN A 25 -5.70 -26.16 2.65
N LEU A 26 -6.40 -25.43 1.77
CA LEU A 26 -7.84 -25.22 1.89
C LEU A 26 -8.62 -26.51 1.57
N ASP A 27 -8.10 -27.37 0.69
CA ASP A 27 -8.51 -28.76 0.45
C ASP A 27 -7.51 -29.46 -0.52
N ALA A 28 -7.80 -30.69 -0.96
CA ALA A 28 -6.98 -31.43 -1.91
C ALA A 28 -7.06 -30.92 -3.36
N SER A 29 -8.04 -30.05 -3.67
CA SER A 29 -8.33 -29.51 -5.00
C SER A 29 -7.88 -28.04 -5.18
N ILE A 30 -7.63 -27.32 -4.10
CA ILE A 30 -7.24 -25.91 -4.08
C ILE A 30 -5.73 -25.83 -3.87
N ALA A 31 -5.04 -25.21 -4.83
CA ALA A 31 -3.63 -24.88 -4.71
C ALA A 31 -3.35 -24.06 -3.43
N ARG A 32 -2.14 -24.20 -2.87
CA ARG A 32 -1.69 -23.47 -1.67
C ARG A 32 -2.13 -22.00 -1.71
N ALA A 33 -2.89 -21.58 -0.71
CA ALA A 33 -3.24 -20.17 -0.55
C ALA A 33 -2.10 -19.42 0.16
N THR A 34 -1.85 -18.20 -0.29
CA THR A 34 -0.89 -17.26 0.33
C THR A 34 -1.60 -15.94 0.62
N VAL A 35 -0.99 -15.11 1.45
CA VAL A 35 -1.52 -13.79 1.81
C VAL A 35 -0.54 -12.70 1.42
N SER A 36 -1.07 -11.55 1.01
CA SER A 36 -0.28 -10.32 0.80
C SER A 36 -0.83 -9.21 1.69
N GLY A 37 0.07 -8.44 2.29
CA GLY A 37 -0.27 -7.43 3.28
C GLY A 37 0.30 -6.06 2.96
N GLY A 38 -0.38 -5.03 3.43
CA GLY A 38 0.07 -3.65 3.37
C GLY A 38 0.12 -3.05 4.78
N ILE A 39 1.17 -2.29 5.07
CA ILE A 39 1.40 -1.68 6.38
C ILE A 39 1.51 -0.18 6.23
N ALA A 40 0.87 0.53 7.14
CA ALA A 40 1.04 1.95 7.32
C ALA A 40 1.17 2.25 8.82
N GLU A 41 2.15 3.09 9.17
CA GLU A 41 2.30 3.63 10.51
C GLU A 41 1.53 4.95 10.64
N TRP A 42 0.94 5.20 11.80
CA TRP A 42 0.20 6.42 12.09
C TRP A 42 1.11 7.64 12.06
N ARG A 43 0.65 8.73 11.46
CA ARG A 43 1.33 10.02 11.34
C ARG A 43 0.56 11.10 12.10
N LEU A 44 1.29 12.02 12.73
CA LEU A 44 0.65 13.11 13.45
C LEU A 44 -0.18 13.98 12.49
N GLY A 45 -1.46 14.17 12.82
CA GLY A 45 -2.38 15.03 12.05
C GLY A 45 -3.07 14.33 10.87
N GLU A 46 -2.81 13.05 10.60
CA GLU A 46 -3.54 12.34 9.57
C GLU A 46 -4.88 11.78 10.08
N SER A 47 -5.81 11.50 9.17
CA SER A 47 -7.06 10.81 9.52
C SER A 47 -6.88 9.28 9.47
N LEU A 48 -7.79 8.56 10.12
CA LEU A 48 -7.87 7.09 9.99
C LEU A 48 -8.09 6.65 8.54
N VAL A 49 -8.81 7.45 7.74
CA VAL A 49 -9.04 7.17 6.32
C VAL A 49 -7.72 7.23 5.55
N ASP A 50 -6.86 8.19 5.86
CA ASP A 50 -5.55 8.34 5.21
C ASP A 50 -4.62 7.19 5.59
N LEU A 51 -4.59 6.82 6.88
CA LEU A 51 -3.86 5.64 7.35
C LEU A 51 -4.29 4.37 6.57
N MET A 52 -5.59 4.13 6.49
CA MET A 52 -6.15 2.95 5.82
C MET A 52 -5.86 2.97 4.32
N ARG A 53 -5.96 4.14 3.67
CA ARG A 53 -5.65 4.30 2.25
C ARG A 53 -4.17 4.02 1.95
N ARG A 54 -3.25 4.48 2.80
CA ARG A 54 -1.81 4.18 2.67
C ARG A 54 -1.52 2.70 2.86
N ALA A 55 -2.18 2.04 3.83
CA ALA A 55 -2.05 0.60 4.04
C ALA A 55 -2.57 -0.18 2.83
N ASP A 56 -3.73 0.19 2.27
CA ASP A 56 -4.29 -0.46 1.08
C ASP A 56 -3.41 -0.26 -0.16
N GLY A 57 -2.89 0.95 -0.37
CA GLY A 57 -1.91 1.23 -1.43
C GLY A 57 -0.66 0.35 -1.32
N ALA A 58 -0.16 0.10 -0.11
CA ALA A 58 0.94 -0.83 0.13
C ALA A 58 0.54 -2.28 -0.16
N CYS A 59 -0.67 -2.70 0.21
CA CYS A 59 -1.20 -4.03 -0.09
C CYS A 59 -1.36 -4.26 -1.60
N TYR A 60 -1.81 -3.23 -2.31
CA TYR A 60 -1.92 -3.26 -3.76
C TYR A 60 -0.55 -3.44 -4.41
N ARG A 61 0.48 -2.69 -3.97
CA ARG A 61 1.86 -2.90 -4.44
C ARG A 61 2.35 -4.33 -4.20
N ALA A 62 2.13 -4.88 -3.01
CA ALA A 62 2.49 -6.27 -2.70
C ALA A 62 1.87 -7.27 -3.69
N LYS A 63 0.62 -7.04 -4.11
CA LYS A 63 -0.08 -7.87 -5.10
C LYS A 63 0.50 -7.71 -6.51
N VAL A 64 0.85 -6.49 -6.90
CA VAL A 64 1.45 -6.19 -8.22
C VAL A 64 2.87 -6.76 -8.32
N ASP A 65 3.65 -6.68 -7.25
CA ASP A 65 5.07 -7.07 -7.27
C ASP A 65 5.30 -8.60 -7.23
N GLY A 66 4.23 -9.39 -7.19
CA GLY A 66 4.30 -10.86 -7.27
C GLY A 66 3.62 -11.61 -6.12
N ARG A 67 2.81 -10.93 -5.29
CA ARG A 67 2.05 -11.52 -4.17
C ARG A 67 2.97 -12.21 -3.14
N ASP A 68 2.35 -12.93 -2.20
CA ASP A 68 2.98 -13.62 -1.07
C ASP A 68 4.05 -12.78 -0.37
N ARG A 69 3.72 -11.52 -0.05
CA ARG A 69 4.63 -10.57 0.60
C ARG A 69 3.91 -9.48 1.36
N VAL A 70 4.65 -8.80 2.23
CA VAL A 70 4.20 -7.62 2.96
C VAL A 70 4.98 -6.39 2.48
N SER A 71 4.26 -5.33 2.13
CA SER A 71 4.85 -4.05 1.73
C SER A 71 4.45 -2.95 2.71
N SER A 72 5.33 -1.97 2.90
CA SER A 72 5.07 -0.78 3.73
C SER A 72 4.67 0.42 2.87
N ALA A 73 3.87 1.31 3.43
CA ALA A 73 3.57 2.62 2.86
C ALA A 73 4.85 3.45 2.76
N ALA A 74 5.10 4.06 1.60
CA ALA A 74 6.23 4.96 1.44
C ALA A 74 6.03 6.22 2.28
N GLU A 75 7.12 6.78 2.81
CA GLU A 75 7.08 8.00 3.61
C GLU A 75 6.51 9.19 2.82
N ASN A 76 6.67 9.17 1.49
CA ASN A 76 6.36 10.28 0.60
C ASN A 76 5.01 10.19 -0.12
N ASP A 77 4.09 9.30 0.29
CA ASP A 77 2.67 9.39 -0.09
C ASP A 77 2.03 10.58 0.65
N ARG A 78 2.49 11.81 0.35
CA ARG A 78 1.76 13.03 0.66
C ARG A 78 0.65 13.11 -0.37
N ILE A 79 -0.53 12.70 0.03
CA ILE A 79 -1.72 12.93 -0.79
C ILE A 79 -1.97 14.44 -0.71
N GLU A 80 -1.95 15.13 -1.85
CA GLU A 80 -2.50 16.48 -1.96
C GLU A 80 -3.95 16.39 -1.46
N ASP A 81 -4.21 16.94 -0.28
CA ASP A 81 -5.53 16.96 0.34
C ASP A 81 -6.48 17.77 -0.54
N ASP A 82 -7.18 17.11 -1.46
CA ASP A 82 -8.37 17.69 -2.07
C ASP A 82 -9.48 17.68 -1.02
N HIS A 83 -9.46 18.66 -0.12
CA HIS A 83 -10.64 19.14 0.59
C HIS A 83 -11.57 19.81 -0.44
N GLY A 84 -12.12 18.99 -1.33
CA GLY A 84 -13.14 19.37 -2.29
C GLY A 84 -14.47 19.51 -1.57
N ASP A 85 -14.73 20.70 -1.05
CA ASP A 85 -16.09 21.24 -1.00
C ASP A 85 -16.73 21.02 -2.37
N ALA A 86 -17.75 20.17 -2.42
CA ALA A 86 -18.41 19.69 -3.64
C ALA A 86 -19.24 20.77 -4.36
N ARG A 87 -18.89 22.05 -4.20
CA ARG A 87 -19.61 23.20 -4.78
C ARG A 87 -18.82 24.05 -5.75
N SER A 88 -17.50 23.85 -5.97
CA SER A 88 -16.69 24.84 -6.70
C SER A 88 -15.73 24.34 -7.80
N LYS A 89 -15.92 23.17 -8.43
CA LYS A 89 -14.98 22.70 -9.49
C LYS A 89 -15.55 22.50 -10.89
N PHE A 90 -16.61 23.24 -11.25
CA PHE A 90 -16.90 23.54 -12.65
C PHE A 90 -16.31 24.89 -13.04
N ALA A 91 -14.97 24.97 -13.20
CA ALA A 91 -14.32 25.99 -14.02
C ALA A 91 -12.81 25.69 -14.20
N ALA A 92 -12.40 25.44 -15.46
CA ALA A 92 -11.05 25.53 -16.03
C ALA A 92 -9.94 24.63 -15.42
N GLY A 93 -9.14 23.81 -16.11
CA GLY A 93 -8.63 23.86 -17.48
C GLY A 93 -7.09 23.80 -17.45
N GLY A 94 -6.47 22.70 -17.91
CA GLY A 94 -5.05 22.66 -18.34
C GLY A 94 -4.15 21.58 -17.70
N PRO A 95 -3.17 21.00 -18.45
CA PRO A 95 -2.66 19.63 -18.24
C PRO A 95 -1.37 19.56 -17.41
N ARG A 96 -1.20 18.47 -16.63
CA ARG A 96 0.08 18.16 -15.95
C ARG A 96 0.83 17.05 -16.68
N SER A 97 2.04 17.42 -17.10
CA SER A 97 3.10 16.69 -17.77
C SER A 97 3.46 15.34 -17.14
N ILE A 98 3.50 14.31 -17.97
CA ILE A 98 4.11 13.01 -17.69
C ILE A 98 5.63 13.18 -17.73
N LEU A 99 6.32 12.98 -16.60
CA LEU A 99 7.78 12.93 -16.56
C LEU A 99 8.23 11.49 -16.86
N MET A 100 8.77 11.33 -18.06
CA MET A 100 9.43 10.14 -18.59
C MET A 100 10.74 9.88 -17.83
N MET A 101 10.94 8.67 -17.29
CA MET A 101 12.24 8.16 -16.84
C MET A 101 12.79 7.20 -17.90
N PRO A 102 14.07 7.29 -18.31
CA PRO A 102 14.60 6.43 -19.35
C PRO A 102 14.86 5.00 -18.84
N SER A 103 14.30 4.05 -19.60
CA SER A 103 14.55 2.61 -19.55
C SER A 103 16.02 2.30 -19.79
N ARG A 104 16.67 1.59 -18.85
CA ARG A 104 17.94 0.90 -19.10
C ARG A 104 17.65 -0.54 -19.52
N ALA A 105 17.82 -0.80 -20.82
CA ALA A 105 17.97 -2.14 -21.36
C ALA A 105 19.02 -2.15 -22.47
N ALA A 106 20.03 -3.01 -22.30
CA ALA A 106 20.94 -3.65 -23.27
C ALA A 106 22.27 -3.89 -22.51
N VAL A 107 22.55 -5.09 -22.02
CA VAL A 107 23.09 -6.23 -22.80
C VAL A 107 24.33 -5.80 -23.60
N TYR A 108 25.49 -6.11 -23.04
CA TYR A 108 26.63 -6.71 -23.74
C TYR A 108 27.42 -7.53 -22.73
#